data_AF-A0A7R9ZQN3-F1
#
_entry.id   AF-A0A7R9ZQN3-F1
#
_cell.length_a   1.000
_cell.length_b   1.000
_cell.length_c   1.000
_cell.angle_alpha   90.00
_cell.angle_beta   90.00
_cell.angle_gamma   90.00
#
_symmetry.space_group_name_H-M   'P 1'
#
loop_
_entity.id
_entity.type
_entity.pdbx_description
1 polymer ?
#
loop_
_entity_poly.entity_id
_entity_poly.type
_entity_poly.pdbx_seq_one_letter_code
_entity_poly.pdbx_strand_id
1 'polypeptide(L)'
;KDEGGQRVVTCICYLNTMEDGGETSFDKLGFAVAPIQGRALIFFPTVPGDSLEAEDLLTHESLPSETQDKFIVQMFGRVGPRVPHPLGLPPSFGGEEGDHIA
;
A
#
# COMPACT_ATOMS: atom_id res chain seq x y z
N LYS A 1 -19.84 -9.58 5.71
CA LYS A 1 -18.87 -8.48 6.01
C LYS A 1 -17.50 -8.72 5.35
N ASP A 2 -17.39 -9.67 4.40
CA ASP A 2 -16.16 -10.50 4.28
C ASP A 2 -15.59 -10.59 2.85
N GLU A 3 -16.24 -9.94 1.88
CA GLU A 3 -15.91 -10.00 0.44
C GLU A 3 -14.58 -9.32 0.06
N GLY A 4 -13.93 -8.62 1.00
CA GLY A 4 -12.72 -7.85 0.76
C GLY A 4 -11.40 -8.57 1.04
N GLY A 5 -11.43 -9.74 1.69
CA GLY A 5 -10.22 -10.50 2.07
C GLY A 5 -9.32 -9.83 3.12
N GLN A 6 -8.52 -10.60 3.85
CA GLN A 6 -7.50 -10.06 4.75
C GLN A 6 -6.33 -9.46 3.94
N ARG A 7 -5.75 -8.35 4.41
CA ARG A 7 -4.49 -7.77 3.88
C ARG A 7 -3.32 -8.64 4.34
N VAL A 8 -2.50 -9.11 3.40
CA VAL A 8 -1.30 -9.92 3.67
C VAL A 8 0.00 -9.29 3.14
N VAL A 9 -0.11 -8.26 2.29
CA VAL A 9 1.04 -7.43 1.88
C VAL A 9 0.61 -5.97 1.88
N THR A 10 1.44 -5.09 2.41
CA THR A 10 1.37 -3.64 2.20
C THR A 10 2.63 -3.20 1.46
N CYS A 11 2.46 -2.43 0.39
CA CYS A 11 3.55 -1.74 -0.31
C CYS A 11 3.25 -0.24 -0.35
N ILE A 12 4.19 0.59 0.09
CA ILE A 12 4.13 2.04 0.08
C ILE A 12 5.26 2.55 -0.82
N CYS A 13 4.93 3.10 -1.98
CA CYS A 13 5.87 3.77 -2.87
C CYS A 13 5.91 5.27 -2.54
N TYR A 14 7.09 5.82 -2.25
CA TYR A 14 7.27 7.25 -2.00
C TYR A 14 7.47 8.00 -3.33
N LEU A 15 6.62 8.99 -3.60
CA LEU A 15 6.63 9.74 -4.87
C LEU A 15 7.53 10.98 -4.84
N ASN A 16 7.82 11.49 -3.65
CA ASN A 16 8.84 12.51 -3.37
C ASN A 16 9.78 12.06 -2.23
N THR A 17 10.92 12.73 -2.13
CA THR A 17 11.80 12.68 -0.95
C THR A 17 11.35 13.77 0.02
N MET A 18 11.37 13.48 1.32
CA MET A 18 11.15 14.48 2.37
C MET A 18 12.49 14.99 2.92
N GLU A 19 12.56 16.26 3.29
CA GLU A 19 13.72 16.87 3.96
C GLU A 19 13.60 16.80 5.49
N ASP A 20 12.39 16.92 6.03
CA ASP A 20 12.04 16.64 7.43
C ASP A 20 10.75 15.84 7.54
N GLY A 21 10.65 15.05 8.61
CA GLY A 21 9.45 14.33 8.98
C GLY A 21 8.93 13.37 7.91
N GLY A 22 7.63 13.10 7.97
CA GLY A 22 6.96 12.26 7.00
C GLY A 22 7.38 10.79 7.03
N GLU A 23 8.13 10.31 8.03
CA GLU A 23 8.57 8.91 8.07
C GLU A 23 7.40 7.94 8.23
N THR A 24 7.53 6.73 7.68
CA THR A 24 6.66 5.62 8.07
C THR A 24 7.22 4.99 9.34
N SER A 25 6.57 5.26 10.48
CA SER A 25 6.98 4.78 11.81
C SER A 25 6.38 3.41 12.11
N PHE A 26 7.16 2.51 12.72
CA PHE A 26 6.71 1.27 13.34
C PHE A 26 7.03 1.35 14.84
N ASP A 27 6.11 1.92 15.62
CA ASP A 27 6.29 2.27 17.03
C ASP A 27 6.77 1.08 17.88
N LYS A 28 6.12 -0.07 17.73
CA LYS A 28 6.40 -1.32 18.47
C LYS A 28 7.69 -2.02 18.06
N LEU A 29 8.23 -1.68 16.89
CA LEU A 29 9.53 -2.18 16.41
C LEU A 29 10.67 -1.16 16.62
N GLY A 30 10.37 0.04 17.10
CA GLY A 30 11.36 1.06 17.47
C GLY A 30 12.14 1.65 16.29
N PHE A 31 11.60 1.62 15.06
CA PHE A 31 12.23 2.24 13.89
C PHE A 31 11.22 2.96 12.99
N ALA A 32 11.73 3.90 12.18
CA ALA A 32 10.96 4.61 11.18
C ALA A 32 11.72 4.65 9.84
N VAL A 33 10.99 4.80 8.73
CA VAL A 33 11.53 4.78 7.36
C VAL A 33 11.29 6.12 6.68
N ALA A 34 12.38 6.83 6.38
CA ALA A 34 12.34 8.12 5.68
C ALA A 34 11.87 7.99 4.23
N PRO A 35 10.94 8.86 3.75
CA PRO A 35 10.51 8.85 2.35
C PRO A 35 11.62 9.32 1.43
N ILE A 36 11.95 8.50 0.44
CA ILE A 36 12.91 8.83 -0.62
C ILE A 36 12.27 8.46 -1.95
N GLN A 37 12.20 9.42 -2.86
CA GLN A 37 11.53 9.29 -4.16
C GLN A 37 11.95 8.02 -4.91
N GLY A 38 10.95 7.26 -5.36
CA GLY A 38 11.15 6.03 -6.12
C GLY A 38 11.53 4.80 -5.28
N ARG A 39 11.72 4.93 -3.96
CA ARG A 39 11.80 3.77 -3.05
C ARG A 39 10.40 3.27 -2.69
N ALA A 40 10.33 1.97 -2.40
CA ALA A 40 9.15 1.32 -1.85
C ALA A 40 9.47 0.65 -0.52
N LEU A 41 8.57 0.80 0.45
CA LEU A 41 8.55 0.07 1.72
C LEU A 41 7.53 -1.07 1.60
N ILE A 42 7.96 -2.31 1.84
CA ILE A 42 7.13 -3.51 1.71
C ILE A 42 7.16 -4.30 3.03
N PHE A 43 5.99 -4.69 3.52
CA PHE A 43 5.84 -5.50 4.75
C PHE A 43 4.56 -6.35 4.70
N PHE A 44 4.51 -7.35 5.59
CA PHE A 44 3.49 -8.41 5.61
C PHE A 44 2.69 -8.33 6.91
N PRO A 45 1.56 -7.60 6.97
CA PRO A 45 0.88 -7.26 8.23
C PRO A 45 0.09 -8.40 8.90
N THR A 46 0.53 -9.65 8.72
CA THR A 46 -0.03 -10.86 9.36
C THR A 46 1.07 -11.61 10.11
N VAL A 47 0.71 -12.29 11.19
CA VAL A 47 1.69 -13.03 12.01
C VAL A 47 2.39 -14.13 11.18
N PRO A 48 3.68 -14.47 11.46
CA PRO A 48 4.43 -15.42 10.64
C PRO A 48 3.81 -16.83 10.59
N GLY A 49 3.71 -17.40 9.40
CA GLY A 49 3.16 -18.74 9.15
C GLY A 49 1.86 -18.69 8.34
N ASP A 50 1.00 -19.70 8.50
CA ASP A 50 -0.25 -19.86 7.74
C ASP A 50 -1.46 -19.10 8.35
N SER A 51 -1.23 -18.19 9.31
CA SER A 51 -2.29 -17.44 9.97
C SER A 51 -2.66 -16.15 9.22
N LEU A 52 -3.94 -15.77 9.31
CA LEU A 52 -4.47 -14.51 8.77
C LEU A 52 -4.72 -13.46 9.87
N GLU A 53 -4.31 -13.74 11.11
CA GLU A 53 -4.36 -12.76 12.20
C GLU A 53 -3.35 -11.64 11.95
N ALA A 54 -3.74 -10.41 12.27
CA ALA A 54 -2.91 -9.23 12.03
C ALA A 54 -1.72 -9.18 13.00
N GLU A 55 -0.54 -8.86 12.47
CA GLU A 55 0.67 -8.69 13.29
C GLU A 55 0.64 -7.32 13.98
N ASP A 56 0.50 -7.30 15.30
CA ASP A 56 0.42 -6.08 16.09
C ASP A 56 1.73 -5.29 16.05
N LEU A 57 2.88 -5.97 15.94
CA LEU A 57 4.19 -5.31 15.78
C LEU A 57 4.31 -4.52 14.47
N LEU A 58 3.47 -4.80 13.47
CA LEU A 58 3.41 -4.08 12.19
C LEU A 58 2.31 -3.00 12.15
N THR A 59 1.84 -2.60 13.34
CA THR A 59 1.23 -1.27 13.54
C THR A 59 2.18 -0.21 13.00
N HIS A 60 1.65 0.74 12.23
CA HIS A 60 2.44 1.78 11.60
C HIS A 60 1.61 3.05 11.35
N GLU A 61 2.31 4.17 11.31
CA GLU A 61 1.73 5.48 11.01
C GLU A 61 2.62 6.27 10.03
N SER A 62 2.12 7.42 9.57
CA SER A 62 2.96 8.43 8.94
C SER A 62 3.17 9.55 9.96
N LEU A 63 4.42 9.84 10.29
CA LEU A 63 4.76 11.03 11.06
C LEU A 63 4.41 12.30 10.24
N PRO A 64 4.14 13.44 10.89
CA PRO A 64 3.91 14.71 10.22
C PRO A 64 5.22 15.26 9.60
N SER A 65 5.06 16.24 8.71
CA SER A 65 6.09 17.26 8.41
C SER A 65 5.40 18.61 8.52
N GLU A 66 6.14 19.62 8.99
CA GLU A 66 5.63 21.00 9.14
C GLU A 66 5.96 21.85 7.90
N THR A 67 6.67 21.30 6.91
CA THR A 67 7.29 22.06 5.81
C THR A 67 6.92 21.56 4.41
N GLN A 68 6.59 20.27 4.26
CA GLN A 68 6.45 19.60 2.95
C GLN A 68 5.23 18.66 2.88
N ASP A 69 4.58 18.61 1.71
CA ASP A 69 3.57 17.60 1.39
C ASP A 69 4.22 16.26 1.05
N LYS A 70 3.74 15.17 1.66
CA LYS A 70 4.19 13.79 1.40
C LYS A 70 3.24 13.08 0.43
N PHE A 71 3.75 12.68 -0.72
CA PHE A 71 2.99 11.95 -1.75
C PHE A 71 3.40 10.46 -1.78
N ILE A 72 2.39 9.57 -1.71
CA ILE A 72 2.59 8.11 -1.78
C ILE A 72 1.58 7.42 -2.71
N VAL A 73 1.95 6.24 -3.21
CA VAL A 73 0.99 5.22 -3.64
C VAL A 73 1.05 4.07 -2.65
N GLN A 74 -0.09 3.68 -2.08
CA GLN A 74 -0.20 2.50 -1.22
C GLN A 74 -0.99 1.40 -1.92
N MET A 75 -0.40 0.20 -1.98
CA MET A 75 -0.97 -1.01 -2.57
C MET A 75 -1.15 -2.07 -1.49
N PHE A 76 -2.29 -2.77 -1.52
CA PHE A 76 -2.64 -3.82 -0.56
C PHE A 76 -2.83 -5.16 -1.27
N GLY A 77 -1.91 -6.11 -1.05
CA GLY A 77 -2.11 -7.51 -1.38
C GLY A 77 -3.07 -8.16 -0.38
N ARG A 78 -4.03 -8.95 -0.87
CA ARG A 78 -5.11 -9.55 -0.08
C ARG A 78 -5.29 -11.03 -0.43
N VAL A 79 -5.69 -11.83 0.54
CA VAL A 79 -6.09 -13.24 0.32
C VAL A 79 -7.55 -13.37 -0.07
N GLY A 80 -7.89 -14.49 -0.71
CA GLY A 80 -9.19 -14.76 -1.30
C GLY A 80 -9.16 -14.68 -2.83
N PRO A 81 -10.31 -14.84 -3.51
CA PRO A 81 -10.38 -14.62 -4.95
C PRO A 81 -10.04 -13.17 -5.29
N ARG A 82 -9.48 -12.94 -6.48
CA ARG A 82 -9.44 -11.57 -7.03
C ARG A 82 -10.87 -11.05 -7.12
N VAL A 83 -11.04 -9.80 -6.72
CA VAL A 83 -12.30 -9.03 -6.77
C VAL A 83 -12.84 -9.04 -8.24
N PRO A 84 -14.16 -8.96 -8.43
CA PRO A 84 -15.09 -9.91 -9.91
C PRO A 84 -14.94 -9.61 -11.44
N HIS A 85 -14.05 -8.73 -11.94
CA HIS A 85 -14.24 -7.92 -13.17
C HIS A 85 -15.64 -7.22 -13.32
N PRO A 86 -15.81 -5.87 -13.21
CA PRO A 86 -14.82 -4.79 -13.12
C PRO A 86 -14.04 -4.82 -11.79
N LEU A 87 -14.73 -4.63 -10.64
CA LEU A 87 -14.46 -5.45 -9.43
C LEU A 87 -12.95 -5.34 -9.05
N GLY A 88 -12.34 -4.16 -9.17
CA GLY A 88 -10.87 -4.01 -9.17
C GLY A 88 -10.39 -2.99 -10.19
N LEU A 89 -10.56 -3.27 -11.50
CA LEU A 89 -10.43 -2.29 -12.59
C LEU A 89 -11.41 -2.65 -13.74
N PRO A 90 -12.13 -1.66 -14.32
CA PRO A 90 -13.23 -1.94 -15.26
C PRO A 90 -12.80 -2.37 -16.68
N PRO A 91 -13.72 -2.99 -17.46
CA PRO A 91 -13.44 -3.45 -18.83
C PRO A 91 -12.97 -2.33 -19.75
N SER A 92 -13.35 -1.08 -19.48
CA SER A 92 -12.88 0.10 -20.21
C SER A 92 -11.38 0.40 -20.06
N PHE A 93 -10.62 -0.37 -19.26
CA PHE A 93 -9.15 -0.39 -19.27
C PHE A 93 -8.55 -1.59 -20.03
N GLY A 94 -9.35 -2.60 -20.35
CA GLY A 94 -8.98 -3.71 -21.24
C GLY A 94 -9.75 -3.59 -22.54
N GLY A 95 -9.36 -2.60 -23.36
CA GLY A 95 -10.10 -2.25 -24.57
C GLY A 95 -10.24 -3.41 -25.57
N GLU A 96 -11.44 -3.57 -26.10
CA GLU A 96 -11.66 -4.31 -27.36
C GLU A 96 -11.25 -3.44 -28.55
N GLU A 97 -10.90 -4.06 -29.67
CA GLU A 97 -10.44 -3.37 -30.88
C GLU A 97 -11.58 -2.59 -31.56
N GLY A 98 -11.55 -1.26 -31.54
CA GLY A 98 -12.53 -0.43 -32.25
C GLY A 98 -12.27 1.09 -32.20
N ASP A 99 -12.04 1.69 -33.38
CA ASP A 99 -12.12 3.13 -33.71
C ASP A 99 -11.79 4.19 -32.65
N HIS A 100 -10.49 4.51 -32.54
CA HIS A 100 -10.04 5.89 -32.35
C HIS A 100 -9.06 6.30 -33.45
N ILE A 101 -9.64 6.78 -34.55
CA ILE A 101 -8.97 7.48 -35.66
C ILE A 101 -9.06 9.00 -35.46
N ALA A 102 -8.01 9.71 -35.93
CA ALA A 102 -7.72 11.14 -35.80
C ALA A 102 -7.18 11.60 -34.44
#